data_AF-A0A7S4JIK8-F1
#
_entry.id   AF-A0A7S4JIK8-F1
#
_cell.length_a   1.000
_cell.length_b   1.000
_cell.length_c   1.000
_cell.angle_alpha   90.00
_cell.angle_beta   90.00
_cell.angle_gamma   90.00
#
_symmetry.space_group_name_H-M   'P 1'
#
loop_
_entity.id
_entity.type
_entity.pdbx_description
1 polymer ?
#
loop_
_entity_poly.entity_id
_entity_poly.type
_entity_poly.pdbx_seq_one_letter_code
_entity_poly.pdbx_strand_id
1 'polypeptide(L)'
;EGEEPCATALRELEEEAGLRAGQITKLAVMHEVPEFARSVGHLYVATDLSEVPTRREEGEATMSLTAYSEAELRALVASGKIKSVTVQAALYHYLEHSGRVGSAPSVRAVVRTGICLALAALAGAALAARAARR
;
A
#
# COMPACT_ATOMS: atom_id res chain seq x y z
N GLU A 1 18.20 -9.29 -10.69
CA GLU A 1 17.94 -10.18 -9.53
C GLU A 1 18.72 -9.66 -8.33
N GLY A 2 18.13 -9.68 -7.12
CA GLY A 2 18.81 -9.25 -5.89
C GLY A 2 18.52 -7.82 -5.41
N GLU A 3 17.41 -7.21 -5.82
CA GLU A 3 16.97 -5.95 -5.22
C GLU A 3 16.45 -6.20 -3.79
N GLU A 4 16.89 -5.41 -2.83
CA GLU A 4 16.39 -5.48 -1.46
C GLU A 4 14.88 -5.21 -1.45
N PRO A 5 14.05 -5.97 -0.70
CA PRO A 5 12.59 -5.83 -0.75
C PRO A 5 12.07 -4.41 -0.48
N CYS A 6 12.80 -3.63 0.33
CA CYS A 6 12.46 -2.23 0.58
C CYS A 6 12.70 -1.34 -0.64
N ALA A 7 13.76 -1.58 -1.41
CA ALA A 7 14.05 -0.83 -2.63
C ALA A 7 13.00 -1.14 -3.71
N THR A 8 12.62 -2.40 -3.86
CA THR A 8 11.51 -2.81 -4.74
C THR A 8 10.21 -2.12 -4.35
N ALA A 9 9.84 -2.12 -3.06
CA ALA A 9 8.62 -1.47 -2.59
C ALA A 9 8.58 0.04 -2.88
N LEU A 10 9.72 0.74 -2.74
CA LEU A 10 9.83 2.16 -3.07
C LEU A 10 9.70 2.41 -4.58
N ARG A 11 10.38 1.60 -5.40
CA ARG A 11 10.33 1.71 -6.86
C ARG A 11 8.93 1.47 -7.39
N GLU A 12 8.28 0.37 -6.99
CA GLU A 12 6.91 0.05 -7.44
C GLU A 12 5.89 1.10 -6.99
N LEU A 13 6.05 1.67 -5.77
CA LEU A 13 5.20 2.78 -5.32
C LEU A 13 5.30 4.00 -6.25
N GLU A 14 6.50 4.34 -6.73
CA GLU A 14 6.66 5.42 -7.71
C GLU A 14 6.07 5.06 -9.08
N GLU A 15 6.38 3.86 -9.59
CA GLU A 15 6.03 3.44 -10.94
C GLU A 15 4.52 3.21 -11.10
N GLU A 16 3.91 2.51 -10.15
CA GLU A 16 2.50 2.12 -10.22
C GLU A 16 1.57 3.16 -9.62
N ALA A 17 1.91 3.73 -8.46
CA ALA A 17 1.04 4.66 -7.75
C ALA A 17 1.34 6.13 -8.07
N GLY A 18 2.53 6.43 -8.62
CA GLY A 18 2.98 7.80 -8.80
C GLY A 18 3.25 8.49 -7.46
N LEU A 19 3.72 7.74 -6.47
CA LEU A 19 3.99 8.25 -5.13
C LEU A 19 5.44 7.95 -4.72
N ARG A 20 6.13 8.95 -4.19
CA ARG A 20 7.44 8.82 -3.57
C ARG A 20 7.31 8.97 -2.06
N ALA A 21 7.81 7.99 -1.31
CA ALA A 21 7.83 8.02 0.15
C ALA A 21 8.99 8.85 0.69
N GLY A 22 8.73 9.72 1.66
CA GLY A 22 9.78 10.35 2.47
C GLY A 22 10.28 9.42 3.58
N GLN A 23 9.41 8.52 4.07
CA GLN A 23 9.75 7.49 5.05
C GLN A 23 9.04 6.17 4.71
N ILE A 24 9.71 5.05 4.96
CA ILE A 24 9.16 3.70 4.79
C ILE A 24 9.50 2.84 5.99
N THR A 25 8.52 2.15 6.55
CA THR A 25 8.67 1.27 7.72
C THR A 25 8.16 -0.11 7.39
N LYS A 26 8.96 -1.14 7.73
CA LYS A 26 8.56 -2.53 7.56
C LYS A 26 7.52 -2.92 8.61
N LEU A 27 6.40 -3.50 8.16
CA LEU A 27 5.32 -3.96 9.02
C LEU A 27 5.43 -5.45 9.30
N ALA A 28 5.62 -6.26 8.26
CA ALA A 28 5.62 -7.73 8.37
C ALA A 28 6.28 -8.39 7.16
N VAL A 29 6.49 -9.70 7.29
CA VAL A 29 6.81 -10.62 6.19
C VAL A 29 5.77 -11.73 6.22
N MET A 30 5.22 -12.10 5.08
CA MET A 30 4.19 -13.14 4.99
C MET A 30 4.39 -14.04 3.78
N HIS A 31 3.92 -15.27 3.89
CA HIS A 31 3.72 -16.16 2.75
C HIS A 31 2.22 -16.22 2.46
N GLU A 32 1.80 -15.81 1.26
CA GLU A 32 0.37 -15.77 0.92
C GLU A 32 -0.23 -17.17 0.84
N VAL A 33 0.51 -18.11 0.24
CA VAL A 33 0.09 -19.49 0.04
C VAL A 33 1.30 -20.42 0.18
N PRO A 34 1.88 -20.58 1.39
CA PRO A 34 3.19 -21.24 1.59
C PRO A 34 3.23 -22.69 1.09
N GLU A 35 2.09 -23.38 1.05
CA GLU A 35 1.98 -24.76 0.57
C GLU A 35 2.11 -24.87 -0.96
N PHE A 36 1.86 -23.78 -1.69
CA PHE A 36 1.79 -23.77 -3.15
C PHE A 36 2.80 -22.81 -3.82
N ALA A 37 3.17 -21.72 -3.13
CA ALA A 37 4.03 -20.68 -3.66
C ALA A 37 5.20 -20.40 -2.71
N ARG A 38 6.39 -20.24 -3.30
CA ARG A 38 7.59 -19.79 -2.59
C ARG A 38 7.67 -18.27 -2.46
N SER A 39 6.67 -17.54 -2.97
CA SER A 39 6.65 -16.09 -2.88
C SER A 39 6.61 -15.64 -1.43
N VAL A 40 7.37 -14.59 -1.15
CA VAL A 40 7.45 -13.94 0.15
C VAL A 40 6.99 -12.51 -0.03
N GLY A 41 5.87 -12.16 0.59
CA GLY A 41 5.35 -10.81 0.63
C GLY A 41 6.03 -10.02 1.75
N HIS A 42 6.56 -8.85 1.41
CA HIS A 42 7.09 -7.90 2.38
C HIS A 42 6.14 -6.71 2.49
N LEU A 43 5.60 -6.49 3.68
CA LEU A 43 4.61 -5.45 3.91
C LEU A 43 5.28 -4.22 4.52
N TYR A 44 4.98 -3.05 3.94
CA TYR A 44 5.51 -1.77 4.38
C TYR A 44 4.39 -0.74 4.55
N VAL A 45 4.63 0.21 5.44
CA VAL A 45 3.91 1.49 5.48
C VAL A 45 4.82 2.60 4.97
N ALA A 46 4.33 3.37 4.01
CA ALA A 46 5.01 4.55 3.50
C ALA A 46 4.30 5.83 3.99
N THR A 47 5.08 6.80 4.46
CA THR A 47 4.60 8.12 4.93
C THR A 47 5.40 9.25 4.26
N ASP A 48 4.97 10.49 4.50
CA ASP A 48 5.55 11.70 3.90
C ASP A 48 5.61 11.62 2.37
N LEU A 49 4.47 11.27 1.79
CA LEU A 49 4.37 10.95 0.36
C LEU A 49 4.28 12.23 -0.49
N SER A 50 4.95 12.18 -1.65
CA SER A 50 4.92 13.22 -2.68
C SER A 50 4.53 12.61 -4.03
N GLU A 51 3.88 13.39 -4.89
CA GLU A 51 3.48 12.92 -6.21
C GLU A 51 4.66 12.90 -7.18
N VAL A 52 4.75 11.83 -7.98
CA VAL A 52 5.69 11.66 -9.08
C VAL A 52 4.96 11.07 -10.30
N PRO A 53 5.49 11.25 -11.54
CA PRO A 53 4.91 10.59 -12.70
C PRO A 53 4.95 9.06 -12.57
N THR A 54 3.83 8.41 -12.87
CA THR A 54 3.76 6.94 -12.98
C THR A 54 4.58 6.46 -14.18
N ARG A 55 5.14 5.25 -14.09
CA ARG A 55 5.87 4.56 -15.15
C ARG A 55 5.43 3.10 -15.24
N ARG A 56 4.11 2.90 -15.34
CA ARG A 56 3.47 1.59 -15.39
C ARG A 56 3.90 0.77 -16.59
N GLU A 57 4.06 -0.52 -16.38
CA GLU A 57 4.28 -1.47 -17.46
C GLU A 57 2.97 -1.76 -18.23
N GLU A 58 3.07 -2.43 -19.38
CA GLU A 58 1.92 -2.70 -20.25
C GLU A 58 0.78 -3.45 -19.52
N GLY A 59 1.13 -4.39 -18.63
CA GLY A 59 0.18 -5.14 -17.81
C GLY A 59 -0.52 -4.31 -16.72
N GLU A 60 -0.05 -3.10 -16.45
CA GLU A 60 -0.48 -2.25 -15.34
C GLU A 60 -1.28 -1.03 -15.81
N ALA A 61 -1.42 -0.83 -17.12
CA ALA A 61 -2.06 0.35 -17.71
C ALA A 61 -3.49 0.60 -17.17
N THR A 62 -4.19 -0.45 -16.72
CA THR A 62 -5.55 -0.38 -16.18
C THR A 62 -5.62 -0.05 -14.69
N MET A 63 -4.49 0.04 -13.99
CA MET A 63 -4.47 0.35 -12.57
C MET A 63 -4.99 1.75 -12.26
N SER A 64 -5.68 1.89 -11.14
CA SER A 64 -6.14 3.17 -10.62
C SER A 64 -5.87 3.28 -9.14
N LEU A 65 -5.58 4.50 -8.68
CA LEU A 65 -5.34 4.79 -7.28
C LEU A 65 -6.61 5.33 -6.66
N THR A 66 -7.07 4.72 -5.56
CA THR A 66 -8.22 5.18 -4.78
C THR A 66 -7.82 5.34 -3.32
N ALA A 67 -8.18 6.46 -2.73
CA ALA A 67 -7.99 6.72 -1.31
C ALA A 67 -9.23 6.26 -0.52
N TYR A 68 -8.99 5.59 0.60
CA TYR A 68 -10.01 5.18 1.55
C TYR A 68 -9.54 5.53 2.93
N SER A 69 -10.44 6.03 3.77
CA SER A 69 -10.24 6.11 5.21
C SER A 69 -10.10 4.71 5.83
N GLU A 70 -9.56 4.67 7.04
CA GLU A 70 -9.48 3.43 7.81
C GLU A 70 -10.86 2.77 7.98
N ALA A 71 -11.88 3.55 8.33
CA ALA A 71 -13.24 3.05 8.53
C ALA A 71 -13.83 2.44 7.25
N GLU A 72 -13.61 3.08 6.09
CA GLU A 72 -14.03 2.54 4.79
C GLU A 72 -13.30 1.24 4.45
N LEU A 73 -11.98 1.17 4.66
CA LEU A 73 -11.22 -0.06 4.42
C LEU A 73 -11.71 -1.21 5.29
N ARG A 74 -11.97 -0.96 6.58
CA ARG A 74 -12.55 -1.95 7.49
C ARG A 74 -13.90 -2.44 6.98
N ALA A 75 -14.76 -1.53 6.53
CA ALA A 75 -16.07 -1.89 5.97
C ALA A 75 -15.96 -2.69 4.65
N LEU A 76 -15.02 -2.34 3.77
CA LEU A 76 -14.77 -3.04 2.51
C LEU A 76 -14.20 -4.46 2.74
N VAL A 77 -13.33 -4.62 3.73
CA VAL A 77 -12.83 -5.94 4.15
C VAL A 77 -13.96 -6.77 4.78
N ALA A 78 -14.70 -6.21 5.73
CA ALA A 78 -15.80 -6.90 6.41
C ALA A 78 -16.92 -7.32 5.45
N SER A 79 -17.21 -6.52 4.42
CA SER A 79 -18.20 -6.85 3.38
C SER A 79 -17.67 -7.80 2.29
N GLY A 80 -16.39 -8.18 2.32
CA GLY A 80 -15.78 -9.05 1.31
C GLY A 80 -15.56 -8.39 -0.06
N LYS A 81 -15.68 -7.06 -0.16
CA LYS A 81 -15.36 -6.31 -1.39
C LYS A 81 -13.85 -6.27 -1.64
N ILE A 82 -13.04 -6.16 -0.58
CA ILE A 82 -11.59 -6.40 -0.63
C ILE A 82 -11.34 -7.87 -0.35
N LYS A 83 -10.92 -8.62 -1.37
CA LYS A 83 -10.65 -10.07 -1.29
C LYS A 83 -9.17 -10.43 -1.21
N SER A 84 -8.28 -9.50 -1.53
CA SER A 84 -6.83 -9.76 -1.51
C SER A 84 -6.37 -9.99 -0.06
N VAL A 85 -5.80 -11.18 0.19
CA VAL A 85 -5.24 -11.54 1.49
C VAL A 85 -4.13 -10.57 1.91
N THR A 86 -3.31 -10.13 0.95
CA THR A 86 -2.21 -9.19 1.15
C THR A 86 -2.72 -7.83 1.62
N VAL A 87 -3.77 -7.31 0.99
CA VAL A 87 -4.40 -6.03 1.41
C VAL A 87 -5.00 -6.14 2.80
N GLN A 88 -5.70 -7.23 3.09
CA GLN A 88 -6.29 -7.45 4.42
C GLN A 88 -5.19 -7.55 5.49
N ALA A 89 -4.15 -8.35 5.26
CA ALA A 89 -3.03 -8.51 6.18
C ALA A 89 -2.32 -7.18 6.42
N ALA A 90 -2.03 -6.43 5.36
CA ALA A 90 -1.40 -5.13 5.47
C ALA A 90 -2.24 -4.19 6.34
N LEU A 91 -3.58 -4.14 6.15
CA LEU A 91 -4.45 -3.28 6.95
C LEU A 91 -4.32 -3.63 8.43
N TYR A 92 -4.44 -4.90 8.80
CA TYR A 92 -4.34 -5.32 10.20
C TYR A 92 -2.96 -5.01 10.80
N HIS A 93 -1.87 -5.26 10.07
CA HIS A 93 -0.53 -4.91 10.54
C HIS A 93 -0.30 -3.40 10.70
N TYR A 94 -0.86 -2.60 9.79
CA TYR A 94 -0.82 -1.15 9.89
C TYR A 94 -1.55 -0.63 11.12
N LEU A 95 -2.71 -1.19 11.44
CA LEU A 95 -3.52 -0.80 12.60
C LEU A 95 -2.79 -1.10 13.92
N GLU A 96 -2.19 -2.29 14.01
CA GLU A 96 -1.34 -2.68 15.14
C GLU A 96 -0.12 -1.76 15.29
N HIS A 97 0.53 -1.41 14.19
CA HIS A 97 1.64 -0.47 14.19
C HIS A 97 1.20 0.92 14.66
N SER A 98 0.09 1.44 14.12
CA SER A 98 -0.41 2.79 14.44
C SER A 98 -0.87 2.91 15.89
N GLY A 99 -1.51 1.86 16.44
CA GLY A 99 -1.93 1.82 17.84
C GLY A 99 -0.75 1.88 18.84
N ARG A 100 0.44 1.40 18.44
CA ARG A 100 1.66 1.46 19.27
C ARG A 100 2.37 2.82 19.22
N VAL A 101 2.24 3.54 18.10
CA VAL A 101 2.94 4.82 17.87
C VAL A 101 2.16 6.02 18.43
N GLY A 102 0.92 5.84 18.91
CA GLY A 102 0.13 6.90 19.56
C GLY A 102 -0.28 8.05 18.63
N SER A 103 0.02 7.92 17.34
CA SER A 103 -0.40 8.82 16.27
C SER A 103 -1.60 8.19 15.58
N ALA A 104 -2.59 8.98 15.22
CA ALA A 104 -3.67 8.55 14.34
C ALA A 104 -3.36 9.00 12.91
N PRO A 105 -2.82 8.14 12.02
CA PRO A 105 -2.72 8.50 10.63
C PRO A 105 -3.97 7.96 9.93
N SER A 106 -4.75 8.87 9.35
CA SER A 106 -5.79 8.53 8.39
C SER A 106 -5.17 7.74 7.24
N VAL A 107 -5.44 6.43 7.15
CA VAL A 107 -5.07 5.62 5.98
C VAL A 107 -5.62 6.29 4.74
N ARG A 108 -4.83 6.35 3.66
CA ARG A 108 -5.19 7.16 2.49
C ARG A 108 -4.74 6.58 1.13
N ALA A 109 -4.21 5.36 1.07
CA ALA A 109 -4.16 4.56 -0.18
C ALA A 109 -3.81 3.08 0.09
N VAL A 110 -4.49 2.19 -0.61
CA VAL A 110 -4.07 0.79 -0.78
C VAL A 110 -3.57 0.67 -2.21
N VAL A 111 -2.27 0.42 -2.40
CA VAL A 111 -1.73 0.13 -3.72
C VAL A 111 -1.51 -1.38 -3.78
N ARG A 112 -2.16 -2.03 -4.74
CA ARG A 112 -1.86 -3.43 -5.08
C ARG A 112 -0.77 -3.45 -6.13
N THR A 113 0.47 -3.30 -5.67
CA THR A 113 1.68 -3.63 -6.42
C THR A 113 1.85 -5.16 -6.43
N GLY A 114 2.60 -5.74 -7.38
CA GLY A 114 2.68 -7.19 -7.62
C GLY A 114 2.90 -8.10 -6.40
N ILE A 115 4.15 -8.55 -6.15
CA ILE A 115 4.53 -9.44 -5.00
C ILE A 115 4.80 -8.62 -3.73
N CYS A 116 5.03 -7.32 -3.85
CA CYS A 116 5.10 -6.40 -2.71
C CYS A 116 3.78 -5.66 -2.60
N LEU A 117 3.28 -5.39 -1.39
CA LEU A 117 2.11 -4.53 -1.19
C LEU A 117 2.51 -3.40 -0.23
N ALA A 118 2.50 -2.16 -0.73
CA ALA A 118 2.70 -0.98 0.09
C ALA A 118 1.34 -0.40 0.50
N LEU A 119 1.07 -0.37 1.81
CA LEU A 119 0.05 0.52 2.34
C LEU A 119 0.63 1.92 2.44
N ALA A 120 0.06 2.85 1.71
CA ALA A 120 0.44 4.25 1.77
C ALA A 120 -0.45 4.95 2.80
N ALA A 121 0.14 5.32 3.93
CA ALA A 121 -0.50 6.15 4.94
C ALA A 121 -0.07 7.61 4.71
N LEU A 122 -0.95 8.42 4.09
CA LEU A 122 -0.67 9.84 3.91
C LEU A 122 -0.90 10.60 5.21
N ALA A 123 0.18 11.08 5.83
CA ALA A 123 0.12 12.29 6.63
C ALA A 123 0.09 13.49 5.65
N GLY A 124 -1.08 14.06 5.39
CA GLY A 124 -1.20 15.31 4.61
C GLY A 124 -1.98 15.22 3.29
N ALA A 125 -2.44 16.38 2.84
CA ALA A 125 -3.62 16.60 1.99
C ALA A 125 -3.45 16.40 0.46
N ALA A 126 -2.32 15.89 -0.02
CA ALA A 126 -1.95 16.00 -1.44
C ALA A 126 -2.86 15.22 -2.42
N LEU A 127 -3.38 14.05 -2.04
CA LEU A 127 -4.11 13.18 -2.98
C LEU A 127 -5.62 13.49 -3.12
N ALA A 128 -6.19 14.27 -2.20
CA ALA A 128 -7.61 14.65 -2.25
C ALA A 128 -7.96 15.40 -3.55
N ALA A 129 -6.97 16.08 -4.14
CA ALA A 129 -7.11 16.85 -5.37
C ALA A 129 -7.31 16.00 -6.63
N ARG A 130 -7.02 14.69 -6.61
CA ARG A 130 -7.19 13.79 -7.76
C ARG A 130 -8.44 12.91 -7.65
N ALA A 131 -8.87 12.59 -6.43
CA ALA A 131 -10.15 11.92 -6.16
C ALA A 131 -11.36 12.82 -6.45
N ALA A 132 -11.24 14.13 -6.20
CA ALA A 132 -12.31 15.12 -6.45
C ALA A 132 -12.42 15.58 -7.92
N ARG A 133 -11.56 15.10 -8.83
CA ARG A 133 -11.56 15.44 -10.27
C ARG A 133 -12.13 14.31 -11.15
N ARG A 134 -12.91 13.39 -10.58
CA ARG A 134 -13.62 12.33 -11.32
C ARG A 134 -15.09 12.33 -10.96
#